data_AF-A0A7X6X121-F1
#
_entry.id   AF-A0A7X6X121-F1
#
_cell.length_a   1.000
_cell.length_b   1.000
_cell.length_c   1.000
_cell.angle_alpha   90.00
_cell.angle_beta   90.00
_cell.angle_gamma   90.00
#
_symmetry.space_group_name_H-M   'P 1'
#
loop_
_entity.id
_entity.type
_entity.pdbx_description
1 polymer ?
#
loop_
_entity_poly.entity_id
_entity_poly.type
_entity_poly.pdbx_seq_one_letter_code
_entity_poly.pdbx_strand_id
1 'polypeptide(L)' 'MPLAEAEKTIIKRALDQIGTSYQAKKQIAEELGISIATLYNKIQKYQLD' A
#
# COMPACT_ATOMS: atom_id res chain seq x y z
N MET A 1 18.64 -3.77 3.09
CA MET A 1 17.54 -3.67 2.09
C MET A 1 17.36 -2.21 1.72
N PRO A 2 17.22 -1.85 0.44
CA PRO A 2 16.93 -0.47 0.02
C PRO A 2 15.55 -0.01 0.53
N LEU A 3 15.40 1.29 0.83
CA LEU A 3 14.15 1.86 1.38
C LEU A 3 12.91 1.55 0.52
N ALA A 4 13.06 1.54 -0.81
CA ALA A 4 11.98 1.25 -1.74
C ALA A 4 11.47 -0.20 -1.66
N GLU A 5 12.37 -1.17 -1.42
CA GLU A 5 12.00 -2.58 -1.28
C GLU A 5 11.27 -2.83 0.05
N ALA A 6 11.68 -2.13 1.12
CA ALA A 6 10.99 -2.18 2.39
C ALA A 6 9.57 -1.60 2.27
N GLU A 7 9.42 -0.44 1.63
CA GLU A 7 8.11 0.19 1.36
C GLU A 7 7.22 -0.75 0.54
N LYS A 8 7.72 -1.32 -0.55
CA LYS A 8 6.99 -2.29 -1.40
C LYS A 8 6.51 -3.49 -0.58
N THR A 9 7.39 -4.05 0.25
CA THR A 9 7.06 -5.23 1.07
C THR A 9 5.96 -4.92 2.08
N ILE A 10 6.01 -3.75 2.73
CA ILE A 10 5.00 -3.32 3.70
C ILE A 10 3.64 -3.16 3.02
N ILE A 11 3.59 -2.42 1.90
CA ILE A 11 2.34 -2.18 1.17
C ILE A 11 1.74 -3.50 0.68
N LYS A 12 2.57 -4.39 0.11
CA LYS A 12 2.12 -5.70 -0.36
C LYS A 12 1.50 -6.53 0.77
N ARG A 13 2.17 -6.60 1.93
CA ARG A 13 1.64 -7.34 3.09
C ARG A 13 0.32 -6.77 3.58
N ALA A 14 0.19 -5.45 3.63
CA ALA A 14 -1.05 -4.81 4.05
C ALA A 14 -2.22 -5.12 3.09
N LEU A 15 -1.96 -5.10 1.77
CA LEU A 15 -2.93 -5.52 0.75
C LEU A 15 -3.30 -7.00 0.89
N ASP A 16 -2.33 -7.89 1.12
CA ASP A 16 -2.56 -9.33 1.28
C ASP A 16 -3.38 -9.64 2.56
N GLN A 17 -3.21 -8.84 3.62
CA GLN A 17 -3.87 -9.05 4.92
C GLN A 17 -5.26 -8.41 5.01
N ILE A 18 -5.45 -7.22 4.44
CA ILE A 18 -6.68 -6.43 4.60
C ILE A 18 -7.55 -6.52 3.32
N GLY A 19 -6.92 -6.56 2.15
CA GLY A 19 -7.57 -6.68 0.85
C GLY A 19 -7.36 -5.48 -0.08
N THR A 20 -7.93 -5.56 -1.29
CA THR A 20 -7.75 -4.58 -2.36
C THR A 20 -8.99 -3.74 -2.66
N SER A 21 -10.06 -3.88 -1.87
CA SER A 21 -11.26 -3.04 -2.00
C SER A 21 -10.94 -1.57 -1.69
N TYR A 22 -11.81 -0.65 -2.13
CA TYR A 22 -11.64 0.78 -1.80
C TYR A 22 -11.57 1.02 -0.27
N GLN A 23 -12.41 0.34 0.51
CA GLN A 23 -12.40 0.46 1.97
C GLN A 23 -11.11 -0.09 2.57
N ALA A 24 -10.61 -1.22 2.07
CA ALA A 24 -9.33 -1.79 2.48
C ALA A 24 -8.16 -0.86 2.16
N LYS A 25 -8.09 -0.32 0.94
CA LYS A 25 -7.06 0.65 0.54
C LYS A 25 -7.15 1.95 1.36
N LYS A 26 -8.35 2.40 1.71
CA LYS A 26 -8.53 3.55 2.61
C LYS A 26 -7.96 3.27 4.00
N GLN A 27 -8.29 2.10 4.59
CA GLN A 27 -7.75 1.67 5.88
C GLN A 27 -6.22 1.55 5.86
N ILE A 28 -5.66 0.91 4.83
CA ILE A 28 -4.20 0.76 4.67
C ILE A 28 -3.51 2.13 4.63
N ALA A 29 -4.09 3.11 3.92
CA ALA A 29 -3.52 4.45 3.84
C ALA A 29 -3.50 5.14 5.22
N GLU A 30 -4.58 5.00 5.99
CA GLU A 30 -4.70 5.52 7.36
C GLU A 30 -3.67 4.88 8.30
N GLU A 31 -3.52 3.54 8.26
CA GLU A 31 -2.54 2.81 9.08
C GLU A 31 -1.08 3.16 8.73
N LEU A 32 -0.80 3.38 7.45
CA LEU A 32 0.53 3.79 6.97
C LEU A 32 0.80 5.29 7.13
N GLY A 33 -0.18 6.08 7.59
CA GLY A 33 -0.05 7.52 7.78
C GLY A 33 0.14 8.30 6.48
N ILE A 34 -0.40 7.82 5.36
CA ILE A 34 -0.29 8.44 4.03
C ILE A 34 -1.66 8.75 3.45
N SER A 35 -1.71 9.62 2.44
CA SER A 35 -2.96 9.84 1.71
C SER A 35 -3.35 8.61 0.90
N ILE A 36 -4.65 8.40 0.69
CA ILE A 36 -5.14 7.32 -0.19
C ILE A 36 -4.58 7.45 -1.62
N ALA A 37 -4.42 8.69 -2.13
CA ALA A 37 -3.81 8.94 -3.43
C ALA A 37 -2.35 8.51 -3.47
N THR A 38 -1.59 8.74 -2.39
CA THR A 38 -0.22 8.24 -2.25
C THR A 38 -0.19 6.73 -2.31
N LEU A 39 -1.09 6.04 -1.60
CA LEU A 39 -1.18 4.58 -1.65
C LEU A 39 -1.45 4.09 -3.07
N TYR A 40 -2.44 4.65 -3.78
CA TYR A 40 -2.72 4.30 -5.18
C TYR A 40 -1.49 4.49 -6.08
N ASN A 41 -0.78 5.62 -5.95
CA ASN A 41 0.44 5.87 -6.72
C ASN A 41 1.53 4.81 -6.45
N LYS A 42 1.68 4.38 -5.20
CA LYS A 42 2.66 3.34 -4.82
C LYS A 42 2.25 1.96 -5.33
N ILE A 43 0.97 1.61 -5.25
CA ILE A 43 0.43 0.35 -5.79
C ILE A 43 0.72 0.26 -7.29
N GLN A 44 0.43 1.35 -8.04
CA GLN A 44 0.71 1.41 -9.48
C GLN A 44 2.22 1.37 -9.76
N LYS A 45 3.03 2.16 -9.04
CA LYS A 45 4.49 2.17 -9.18
C LYS A 45 5.12 0.79 -8.96
N TYR A 46 4.61 0.02 -8.00
CA TYR A 46 5.14 -1.28 -7.63
C TYR A 46 4.43 -2.47 -8.27
N GLN A 47 3.38 -2.23 -9.07
CA GLN A 47 2.56 -3.24 -9.74
C GLN A 47 2.02 -4.28 -8.74
N LEU A 48 1.28 -3.80 -7.74
CA LEU A 48 0.75 -4.60 -6.62
C LEU A 48 -0.77 -4.86 -6.68
N ASP A 49 -1.43 -4.52 -7.79
CA ASP A 49 -2.88 -4.75 -8.02
C ASP A 49 -3.08 -5.83 -9.08
#